data_AF-J1JQU7-F1
#
_entry.id   AF-J1JQU7-F1
#
_cell.length_a   1.000
_cell.length_b   1.000
_cell.length_c   1.000
_cell.angle_alpha   90.00
_cell.angle_beta   90.00
_cell.angle_gamma   90.00
#
_symmetry.space_group_name_H-M   'P 1'
#
loop_
_entity.id
_entity.type
_entity.pdbx_description
1 polymer ?
#
loop_
_entity_poly.entity_id
_entity_poly.type
_entity_poly.pdbx_seq_one_letter_code
_entity_poly.pdbx_strand_id
1 'polypeptide(L)'
;MKIPEKHLVVTLEDMSLDLLCFQHAMAVLGAKSQVGFLKGYLEATLETNPGIAGYGALLPRGLKVILPEFVCQEKNSVVKRLWD
;
A
#
# COMPACT_ATOMS: atom_id res chain seq x y z
N MET A 1 6.13 8.39 9.99
CA MET A 1 4.68 8.62 9.65
C MET A 1 3.86 7.33 9.73
N LYS A 2 2.55 7.40 9.98
CA LYS A 2 1.65 6.24 10.19
C LYS A 2 0.48 6.25 9.20
N ILE A 3 0.16 5.10 8.63
CA ILE A 3 -1.01 4.83 7.79
C ILE A 3 -2.02 4.07 8.66
N PRO A 4 -3.25 4.56 8.84
CA PRO A 4 -4.27 3.86 9.63
C PRO A 4 -4.84 2.66 8.86
N GLU A 5 -5.32 1.68 9.61
CA GLU A 5 -6.10 0.58 9.07
C GLU A 5 -7.35 1.09 8.35
N LYS A 6 -7.73 0.43 7.25
CA LYS A 6 -8.95 0.74 6.50
C LYS A 6 -9.56 -0.52 5.91
N HIS A 7 -10.87 -0.67 6.10
CA HIS A 7 -11.66 -1.71 5.47
C HIS A 7 -12.37 -1.11 4.26
N LEU A 8 -12.28 -1.77 3.10
CA LEU A 8 -12.93 -1.31 1.89
C LEU A 8 -13.53 -2.46 1.09
N VAL A 9 -14.42 -2.09 0.18
CA VAL A 9 -15.00 -2.99 -0.82
C VAL A 9 -14.54 -2.52 -2.19
N VAL A 10 -14.06 -3.43 -3.02
CA VAL A 10 -13.67 -3.13 -4.41
C VAL A 10 -14.91 -2.73 -5.21
N THR A 11 -14.98 -1.49 -5.67
CA THR A 11 -16.14 -0.96 -6.42
C THR A 11 -15.95 -0.96 -7.93
N LEU A 12 -14.70 -0.93 -8.41
CA LEU A 12 -14.33 -0.90 -9.82
C LEU A 12 -13.69 -2.22 -10.23
N GLU A 13 -13.85 -2.62 -11.50
CA GLU A 13 -13.42 -3.92 -12.03
C GLU A 13 -11.93 -3.96 -12.41
N ASP A 14 -11.29 -2.80 -12.55
CA ASP A 14 -9.89 -2.62 -12.94
C ASP A 14 -8.96 -2.36 -11.75
N MET A 15 -9.40 -2.67 -10.53
CA MET A 15 -8.60 -2.46 -9.32
C MET A 15 -7.61 -3.59 -9.07
N SER A 16 -6.33 -3.24 -8.93
CA SER A 16 -5.31 -4.15 -8.39
C SER A 16 -5.05 -3.89 -6.90
N LEU A 17 -4.45 -4.87 -6.22
CA LEU A 17 -4.07 -4.72 -4.83
C LEU A 17 -3.01 -3.61 -4.65
N ASP A 18 -2.02 -3.55 -5.54
CA ASP A 18 -1.02 -2.48 -5.57
C ASP A 18 -1.66 -1.09 -5.68
N LEU A 19 -2.65 -0.94 -6.56
CA LEU A 19 -3.34 0.33 -6.76
C LEU A 19 -4.13 0.73 -5.51
N LEU A 20 -4.82 -0.20 -4.86
CA LEU A 20 -5.53 0.06 -3.60
C LEU A 20 -4.57 0.51 -2.49
N CYS A 21 -3.44 -0.19 -2.35
CA CYS A 21 -2.42 0.15 -1.36
C CYS A 21 -1.86 1.57 -1.64
N PHE A 22 -1.51 1.84 -2.89
CA PHE A 22 -1.00 3.14 -3.33
C PHE A 22 -2.00 4.27 -3.08
N GLN A 23 -3.26 4.10 -3.48
CA GLN A 23 -4.31 5.12 -3.31
C GLN A 23 -4.55 5.45 -1.84
N HIS A 24 -4.61 4.43 -0.97
CA HIS A 24 -4.78 4.66 0.47
C HIS A 24 -3.58 5.38 1.09
N ALA A 25 -2.36 4.93 0.78
CA ALA A 25 -1.14 5.58 1.24
C ALA A 25 -1.04 7.03 0.74
N MET A 26 -1.39 7.30 -0.52
CA MET A 26 -1.45 8.66 -1.09
C MET A 26 -2.46 9.54 -0.37
N ALA A 27 -3.65 9.01 -0.06
CA ALA A 27 -4.69 9.77 0.63
C ALA A 27 -4.27 10.19 2.05
N VAL A 28 -3.43 9.39 2.72
CA VAL A 28 -2.98 9.64 4.10
C VAL A 28 -1.70 10.48 4.16
N LEU A 29 -0.69 10.14 3.34
CA LEU A 29 0.63 10.78 3.39
C LEU A 29 0.72 12.04 2.52
N GLY A 30 -0.13 12.17 1.50
CA GLY A 30 -0.21 13.34 0.61
C GLY A 30 1.00 13.55 -0.33
N ALA A 31 2.14 12.90 -0.08
CA ALA A 31 3.38 13.08 -0.83
C ALA A 31 3.76 11.83 -1.64
N LYS A 32 3.77 11.97 -2.98
CA LYS A 32 4.14 10.88 -3.92
C LYS A 32 5.50 10.25 -3.62
N SER A 33 6.48 11.07 -3.24
CA SER A 33 7.82 10.58 -2.87
C SER A 33 7.75 9.61 -1.70
N GLN A 34 7.03 9.97 -0.63
CA GLN A 34 6.92 9.14 0.57
C GLN A 34 6.21 7.81 0.28
N VAL A 35 5.13 7.84 -0.51
CA VAL A 35 4.40 6.63 -0.89
C VAL A 35 5.27 5.69 -1.74
N GLY A 36 6.03 6.23 -2.70
CA GLY A 36 6.93 5.43 -3.54
C GLY A 36 8.08 4.76 -2.78
N PHE A 37 8.40 5.24 -1.57
CA PHE A 37 9.43 4.64 -0.71
C PHE A 37 8.87 3.66 0.34
N LEU A 38 7.55 3.43 0.37
CA LEU A 38 6.97 2.42 1.26
C LEU A 38 7.44 1.03 0.84
N LYS A 39 8.07 0.32 1.77
CA LYS A 39 8.50 -1.08 1.60
C LYS A 39 7.78 -1.94 2.62
N GLY A 40 7.21 -3.06 2.19
CA GLY A 40 6.52 -3.98 3.09
C GLY A 40 5.02 -3.72 3.25
N TYR A 41 4.48 -2.62 2.71
CA TYR A 41 3.06 -2.29 2.91
C TYR A 41 2.12 -3.22 2.12
N LEU A 42 2.52 -3.60 0.90
CA LEU A 42 1.78 -4.57 0.09
C LEU A 42 1.83 -5.95 0.73
N GLU A 43 3.01 -6.36 1.19
CA GLU A 43 3.24 -7.64 1.86
C GLU A 43 2.41 -7.75 3.16
N ALA A 44 2.40 -6.70 3.99
CA ALA A 44 1.54 -6.64 5.17
C ALA A 44 0.05 -6.75 4.80
N THR A 45 -0.35 -6.16 3.67
CA THR A 45 -1.73 -6.26 3.16
C THR A 45 -2.05 -7.69 2.72
N LEU A 46 -1.12 -8.37 2.05
CA LEU A 46 -1.25 -9.77 1.66
C LEU A 46 -1.38 -10.70 2.89
N GLU A 47 -0.58 -10.47 3.92
CA GLU A 47 -0.64 -11.22 5.18
C GLU A 47 -2.00 -11.07 5.88
N THR A 48 -2.57 -9.87 5.84
CA THR A 48 -3.87 -9.55 6.46
C THR A 48 -5.05 -10.12 5.65
N ASN A 49 -4.86 -10.38 4.35
CA ASN A 49 -5.91 -10.89 3.44
C ASN A 49 -5.48 -12.22 2.81
N PRO A 50 -5.45 -13.33 3.59
CA PRO A 50 -5.05 -14.62 3.05
C PRO A 50 -5.96 -15.04 1.88
N GLY A 51 -5.34 -15.49 0.79
CA GLY A 51 -6.04 -15.92 -0.42
C GLY A 51 -6.30 -14.81 -1.45
N ILE A 52 -6.07 -13.53 -1.12
CA ILE A 52 -6.29 -12.42 -2.07
C ILE A 52 -5.41 -12.53 -3.32
N ALA A 53 -4.18 -13.05 -3.18
CA ALA A 53 -3.26 -13.27 -4.30
C ALA A 53 -3.78 -14.30 -5.32
N GLY A 54 -4.75 -15.14 -4.94
CA GLY A 54 -5.35 -16.14 -5.82
C GLY A 54 -6.25 -15.55 -6.91
N TYR A 55 -6.70 -14.30 -6.77
CA TYR A 55 -7.55 -13.64 -7.76
C TYR A 55 -6.79 -13.12 -8.99
N GLY A 56 -5.46 -13.13 -8.97
CA GLY A 56 -4.62 -12.62 -10.05
C GLY A 56 -4.37 -11.10 -9.93
N ALA A 57 -4.10 -10.47 -11.07
CA ALA A 57 -3.68 -9.05 -11.11
C ALA A 57 -4.82 -8.06 -10.81
N LEU A 58 -6.06 -8.44 -11.12
CA LEU A 58 -7.25 -7.63 -10.90
C LEU A 58 -8.14 -8.28 -9.86
N LEU A 59 -8.67 -7.46 -8.96
CA LEU A 59 -9.54 -7.91 -7.88
C LEU A 59 -10.99 -7.90 -8.35
N PRO A 60 -11.78 -8.93 -7.99
CA PRO A 60 -13.19 -8.96 -8.32
C PRO A 60 -13.94 -7.85 -7.59
N ARG A 61 -14.89 -7.23 -8.31
CA ARG A 61 -15.81 -6.25 -7.73
C ARG A 61 -16.61 -6.88 -6.58
N GLY A 62 -16.76 -6.15 -5.48
CA GLY A 62 -17.43 -6.62 -4.26
C GLY A 62 -16.51 -7.33 -3.27
N LEU A 63 -15.24 -7.57 -3.62
CA LEU A 63 -14.27 -8.13 -2.69
C LEU A 63 -14.02 -7.18 -1.51
N LYS A 64 -14.07 -7.71 -0.30
CA LYS A 64 -13.67 -7.00 0.92
C LYS A 64 -12.17 -7.10 1.09
N VAL A 65 -11.51 -5.97 1.30
CA VAL A 65 -10.05 -5.89 1.51
C VAL A 65 -9.79 -5.10 2.78
N ILE A 66 -8.91 -5.64 3.62
CA ILE A 66 -8.43 -5.02 4.85
C ILE A 66 -7.04 -4.45 4.58
N LEU A 67 -6.93 -3.13 4.53
CA LEU A 67 -5.64 -2.45 4.49
C LEU A 67 -5.13 -2.29 5.93
N PRO A 68 -4.00 -2.89 6.31
CA PRO A 68 -3.55 -2.89 7.70
C PRO A 68 -3.07 -1.51 8.13
N GLU A 69 -3.03 -1.31 9.45
CA GLU A 69 -2.23 -0.22 10.00
C GLU A 69 -0.75 -0.42 9.65
N PHE A 70 -0.07 0.64 9.21
CA PHE A 70 1.32 0.55 8.80
C PHE A 70 2.15 1.74 9.26
N VAL A 71 3.28 1.46 9.90
CA VAL A 71 4.25 2.49 10.33
C VAL A 71 5.35 2.59 9.29
N CYS A 72 5.47 3.75 8.67
CA CYS A 72 6.50 4.02 7.68
C CYS A 72 7.85 4.10 8.39
N GLN A 73 8.78 3.21 8.04
CA GLN A 73 10.16 3.35 8.49
C GLN A 73 10.82 4.51 7.76
N GLU A 74 11.05 5.61 8.48
CA GLU A 74 11.83 6.73 7.96
C GLU A 74 13.28 6.28 7.84
N LYS A 75 13.74 6.08 6.59
CA LYS A 75 15.17 5.99 6.36
C LYS A 75 15.74 7.39 6.58
N ASN A 76 16.50 7.55 7.66
CA ASN A 76 17.51 8.59 7.78
C ASN A 76 18.55 8.36 6.67
N SER A 77 18.20 8.68 5.42
CA SER A 77 19.18 8.68 4.34
C SER A 77 20.05 9.90 4.57
N VAL A 78 21.21 9.70 5.20
CA VAL A 78 22.36 10.56 4.95
C VAL A 78 22.52 10.54 3.44
N VAL A 79 22.14 11.64 2.78
CA VAL A 79 22.26 11.79 1.34
C VAL A 79 23.75 11.72 1.03
N LYS A 80 24.25 10.53 0.69
CA LYS A 80 25.60 10.39 0.16
C LYS A 80 25.56 10.96 -1.26
N ARG A 81 26.23 12.10 -1.45
CA ARG A 81 26.48 12.61 -2.79
C ARG A 81 27.40 11.61 -3.48
N LEU A 82 27.05 11.23 -4.72
CA LEU A 82 27.82 10.26 -5.49
C LEU A 82 29.19 10.83 -5.94
N TRP A 83 29.38 12.15 -5.82
CA TRP A 83 30.51 12.88 -6.39
C TRP A 83 31.26 13.75 -5.36
N ASP A 84 31.04 13.55 -4.05
CA ASP A 84 31.95 14.07 -3.02
C ASP A 84 33.00 13.03 -2.64
#